data_AF-A0A1H6HN79-F1
#
_entry.id   AF-A0A1H6HN79-F1
#
_cell.length_a   1.000
_cell.length_b   1.000
_cell.length_c   1.000
_cell.angle_alpha   90.00
_cell.angle_beta   90.00
_cell.angle_gamma   90.00
#
_symmetry.space_group_name_H-M   'P 1'
#
loop_
_entity.id
_entity.type
_entity.pdbx_description
1 polymer ?
#
loop_
_entity_poly.entity_id
_entity_poly.type
_entity_poly.pdbx_seq_one_letter_code
_entity_poly.pdbx_strand_id
1 'polypeptide(L)'
;MDRLKNDGEGNTPETQTQNTAQDDDKMKADNKKKMDDKRAENEEKDKTEEGLLLAIDGAKIKFNAHLGTFKVLNNVPTTQDKLTGTIVEKQIPNFIFDDGFQMISLTDWQDFGTAKVQENFVLLKKSTLPGTGKMPGNIPPESGKIEFVTSGQVNVPEKIDPKGAPVPEEKNDKKCFCNRDFTPDEIKEIVIALRKGEITGYTTQKTIEVVNGVKKKVSKKVALTVYDMPHTKDLLFANQSDIKRTEHLSVEDSSYDKVTDAINKALKNYDINTCIRKIHFIAQAHHESHRFRATFEGRTEKNTPSNYSGGYNFQGRGFMQITHDYNYIKYYNKVFKTKEDLKDKKFYKDKLIPFAQLLATNVEYAFDSAGWYWKNDDKVNAIGVNMNVAADQDNTLYVSQGINGKVKHPNGLEERIKYVADLKKIMKYENCINKKK
;
A
#
# COMPACT_ATOMS: atom_id res chain seq x y z
N MET A 1 -79.47 -25.05 -2.27
CA MET A 1 -78.44 -25.12 -1.22
C MET A 1 -77.59 -23.87 -1.41
N ASP A 2 -78.08 -22.72 -0.94
CA ASP A 2 -77.81 -22.12 0.39
C ASP A 2 -76.37 -21.58 0.49
N ARG A 3 -76.04 -20.38 0.96
CA ARG A 3 -76.75 -19.11 1.23
C ARG A 3 -75.61 -18.10 1.51
N LEU A 4 -75.68 -16.91 0.90
CA LEU A 4 -75.26 -15.58 1.38
C LEU A 4 -73.78 -15.24 1.72
N LYS A 5 -73.44 -13.99 1.37
CA LYS A 5 -72.16 -13.25 1.51
C LYS A 5 -72.12 -12.38 2.78
N ASN A 6 -70.89 -12.09 3.25
CA ASN A 6 -70.35 -10.84 3.85
C ASN A 6 -70.93 -10.33 5.20
N ASP A 7 -70.23 -9.69 6.17
CA ASP A 7 -69.00 -8.87 6.26
C ASP A 7 -68.37 -8.88 7.70
N GLY A 8 -67.05 -8.59 7.80
CA GLY A 8 -66.40 -7.67 8.80
C GLY A 8 -66.08 -8.08 10.26
N GLU A 9 -64.80 -7.94 10.70
CA GLU A 9 -64.34 -7.12 11.87
C GLU A 9 -62.83 -7.28 12.26
N GLY A 10 -62.17 -6.15 12.57
CA GLY A 10 -61.21 -5.97 13.69
C GLY A 10 -59.72 -6.34 13.52
N ASN A 11 -58.81 -5.36 13.57
CA ASN A 11 -57.35 -5.53 13.59
C ASN A 11 -56.74 -4.77 14.80
N THR A 12 -55.85 -5.40 15.58
CA THR A 12 -55.09 -4.79 16.71
C THR A 12 -53.60 -5.19 16.62
N PRO A 13 -52.61 -4.29 16.83
CA PRO A 13 -51.19 -4.66 16.80
C PRO A 13 -50.48 -4.70 18.19
N GLU A 14 -49.47 -5.56 18.32
CA GLU A 14 -48.61 -5.77 19.50
C GLU A 14 -47.36 -4.84 19.56
N THR A 15 -46.79 -4.76 20.77
CA THR A 15 -46.02 -3.66 21.40
C THR A 15 -44.48 -3.73 21.26
N GLN A 16 -43.80 -2.57 21.28
CA GLN A 16 -42.33 -2.40 21.42
C GLN A 16 -41.92 -2.03 22.86
N THR A 17 -40.77 -2.52 23.33
CA THR A 17 -40.14 -2.28 24.66
C THR A 17 -39.29 -1.00 24.70
N GLN A 18 -39.31 -0.27 25.84
CA GLN A 18 -38.54 0.95 26.12
C GLN A 18 -37.37 0.68 27.11
N ASN A 19 -36.17 1.22 26.84
CA ASN A 19 -35.04 1.29 27.78
C ASN A 19 -34.95 2.69 28.44
N THR A 20 -34.52 2.76 29.71
CA THR A 20 -34.53 3.98 30.55
C THR A 20 -33.15 4.66 30.70
N ALA A 21 -33.18 5.97 31.01
CA ALA A 21 -32.05 6.91 30.95
C ALA A 21 -30.86 6.66 31.92
N GLN A 22 -30.99 5.74 32.88
CA GLN A 22 -29.93 5.42 33.84
C GLN A 22 -28.82 4.53 33.25
N ASP A 23 -29.14 3.70 32.25
CA ASP A 23 -28.18 2.84 31.56
C ASP A 23 -27.29 3.62 30.58
N ASP A 24 -27.80 4.73 30.02
CA ASP A 24 -27.09 5.57 29.07
C ASP A 24 -25.89 6.30 29.70
N ASP A 25 -26.00 6.75 30.95
CA ASP A 25 -24.92 7.52 31.60
C ASP A 25 -23.77 6.61 32.05
N LYS A 26 -24.07 5.35 32.41
CA LYS A 26 -23.04 4.34 32.67
C LYS A 26 -22.32 3.93 31.38
N MET A 27 -23.05 3.74 30.27
CA MET A 27 -22.44 3.49 28.96
C MET A 27 -21.57 4.66 28.48
N LYS A 28 -21.96 5.91 28.72
CA LYS A 28 -21.13 7.09 28.37
C LYS A 28 -19.84 7.15 29.18
N ALA A 29 -19.88 6.84 30.48
CA ALA A 29 -18.69 6.83 31.33
C ALA A 29 -17.70 5.72 30.92
N ASP A 30 -18.21 4.51 30.64
CA ASP A 30 -17.38 3.38 30.19
C ASP A 30 -16.79 3.61 28.79
N ASN A 31 -17.55 4.26 27.90
CA ASN A 31 -17.06 4.66 26.58
C ASN A 31 -16.00 5.76 26.67
N LYS A 32 -16.14 6.72 27.59
CA LYS A 32 -15.13 7.76 27.82
C LYS A 32 -13.82 7.16 28.31
N LYS A 33 -13.87 6.24 29.28
CA LYS A 33 -12.68 5.56 29.80
C LYS A 33 -11.97 4.74 28.70
N LYS A 34 -12.71 3.98 27.90
CA LYS A 34 -12.16 3.25 26.73
C LYS A 34 -11.53 4.16 25.67
N MET A 35 -12.01 5.39 25.52
CA MET A 35 -11.45 6.37 24.58
C MET A 35 -10.16 6.99 25.11
N ASP A 36 -10.07 7.25 26.42
CA ASP A 36 -8.85 7.74 27.06
C ASP A 36 -7.75 6.67 27.06
N ASP A 37 -8.10 5.41 27.33
CA ASP A 37 -7.17 4.27 27.23
C ASP A 37 -6.63 4.10 25.80
N LYS A 38 -7.49 4.20 24.78
CA LYS A 38 -7.08 4.18 23.36
C LYS A 38 -6.21 5.37 22.97
N ARG A 39 -6.42 6.53 23.59
CA ARG A 39 -5.61 7.72 23.33
C ARG A 39 -4.20 7.55 23.91
N ALA A 40 -4.08 7.00 25.11
CA ALA A 40 -2.79 6.65 25.70
C ALA A 40 -2.06 5.58 24.86
N GLU A 41 -2.77 4.55 24.40
CA GLU A 41 -2.22 3.50 23.52
C GLU A 41 -1.73 4.07 22.18
N ASN A 42 -2.46 5.04 21.59
CA ASN A 42 -2.03 5.72 20.37
C ASN A 42 -0.84 6.65 20.62
N GLU A 43 -0.80 7.38 21.74
CA GLU A 43 0.34 8.23 22.10
C GLU A 43 1.61 7.39 22.36
N GLU A 44 1.47 6.17 22.88
CA GLU A 44 2.57 5.21 23.04
C GLU A 44 3.03 4.61 21.70
N LYS A 45 2.09 4.32 20.79
CA LYS A 45 2.39 3.91 19.41
C LYS A 45 3.09 5.02 18.63
N ASP A 46 2.61 6.26 18.72
CA ASP A 46 3.21 7.43 18.05
C ASP A 46 4.65 7.66 18.53
N LYS A 47 4.92 7.52 19.85
CA LYS A 47 6.27 7.59 20.41
C LYS A 47 7.16 6.43 19.92
N THR A 48 6.58 5.24 19.78
CA THR A 48 7.28 4.06 19.25
C THR A 48 7.64 4.26 17.78
N GLU A 49 6.71 4.76 16.96
CA GLU A 49 6.92 5.08 15.54
C GLU A 49 7.92 6.23 15.36
N GLU A 50 7.84 7.29 16.18
CA GLU A 50 8.79 8.40 16.16
C GLU A 50 10.21 7.95 16.54
N GLY A 51 10.32 6.99 17.48
CA GLY A 51 11.58 6.36 17.88
C GLY A 51 12.24 5.55 16.74
N LEU A 52 11.48 5.13 15.73
CA LEU A 52 11.96 4.36 14.57
C LEU A 52 12.37 5.24 13.38
N LEU A 53 12.25 6.56 13.48
CA LEU A 53 12.73 7.49 12.45
C LEU A 53 14.25 7.40 12.30
N LEU A 54 14.77 7.44 11.08
CA LEU A 54 16.21 7.37 10.81
C LEU A 54 16.91 8.65 11.29
N ALA A 55 17.99 8.51 12.07
CA ALA A 55 18.84 9.63 12.40
C ALA A 55 19.70 10.02 11.19
N ILE A 56 19.62 11.27 10.75
CA ILE A 56 20.33 11.80 9.57
C ILE A 56 21.22 13.00 9.95
N ASP A 57 22.11 13.42 9.05
CA ASP A 57 22.98 14.59 9.28
C ASP A 57 22.17 15.81 9.74
N GLY A 58 22.67 16.51 10.75
CA GLY A 58 22.01 17.67 11.33
C GLY A 58 20.91 17.35 12.34
N ALA A 59 20.70 16.08 12.69
CA ALA A 59 19.84 15.68 13.80
C ALA A 59 20.29 16.34 15.11
N LYS A 60 19.34 16.88 15.89
CA LYS A 60 19.61 17.42 17.22
C LYS A 60 19.81 16.30 18.24
N ILE A 61 20.85 16.44 19.05
CA ILE A 61 21.24 15.50 20.09
C ILE A 61 21.34 16.19 21.45
N LYS A 62 21.36 15.37 22.51
CA LYS A 62 21.68 15.80 23.86
C LYS A 62 22.66 14.83 24.53
N PHE A 63 23.45 15.33 25.47
CA PHE A 63 24.22 14.56 26.43
C PHE A 63 24.04 15.23 27.79
N ASN A 64 23.34 14.58 28.73
CA ASN A 64 22.84 15.23 29.93
C ASN A 64 22.08 16.53 29.59
N ALA A 65 22.55 17.69 30.08
CA ALA A 65 21.97 19.01 29.80
C ALA A 65 22.54 19.67 28.53
N HIS A 66 23.59 19.11 27.92
CA HIS A 66 24.29 19.69 26.77
C HIS A 66 23.55 19.34 25.48
N LEU A 67 23.13 20.35 24.72
CA LEU A 67 22.51 20.18 23.40
C LEU A 67 23.56 20.30 22.29
N GLY A 68 23.33 19.58 21.20
CA GLY A 68 24.24 19.60 20.07
C GLY A 68 23.62 19.13 18.78
N THR A 69 24.48 18.97 17.78
CA THR A 69 24.14 18.56 16.43
C THR A 69 24.97 17.35 16.05
N PHE A 70 24.30 16.31 15.56
CA PHE A 70 24.91 15.13 15.00
C PHE A 70 25.38 15.37 13.56
N LYS A 71 26.60 14.91 13.26
CA LYS A 71 27.22 15.01 11.95
C LYS A 71 27.61 13.64 11.43
N VAL A 72 27.19 13.36 10.19
CA VAL A 72 27.58 12.15 9.47
C VAL A 72 28.79 12.50 8.63
N LEU A 73 29.93 11.85 8.91
CA LEU A 73 31.21 12.20 8.29
C LEU A 73 31.64 11.20 7.24
N ASN A 74 31.08 9.99 7.26
CA ASN A 74 31.33 9.00 6.22
C ASN A 74 30.51 9.29 4.96
N ASN A 75 31.06 8.93 3.80
CA ASN A 75 30.40 9.09 2.51
C ASN A 75 29.35 7.99 2.29
N VAL A 76 28.22 8.15 2.96
CA VAL A 76 27.09 7.23 2.94
C VAL A 76 25.91 7.81 2.13
N PRO A 77 25.01 6.98 1.59
CA PRO A 77 23.76 7.44 0.98
C PRO A 77 22.98 8.42 1.85
N THR A 78 22.21 9.28 1.20
CA THR A 78 21.38 10.29 1.85
C THR A 78 19.95 9.81 2.07
N THR A 79 19.31 10.27 3.14
CA THR A 79 17.87 10.17 3.40
C THR A 79 17.33 11.59 3.57
N GLN A 80 16.30 11.98 2.81
CA GLN A 80 15.81 13.36 2.77
C GLN A 80 16.93 14.40 2.54
N ASP A 81 17.78 14.14 1.54
CA ASP A 81 18.90 15.00 1.11
C ASP A 81 20.00 15.26 2.15
N LYS A 82 20.02 14.49 3.23
CA LYS A 82 21.07 14.53 4.25
C LYS A 82 21.66 13.14 4.44
N LEU A 83 22.96 13.05 4.72
CA LEU A 83 23.65 11.77 4.89
C LEU A 83 22.98 10.94 6.01
N THR A 84 22.78 9.65 5.78
CA THR A 84 22.13 8.76 6.75
C THR A 84 23.10 8.35 7.86
N GLY A 85 22.70 8.52 9.12
CA GLY A 85 23.50 8.06 10.26
C GLY A 85 23.57 6.55 10.33
N THR A 86 24.76 6.01 10.55
CA THR A 86 25.00 4.57 10.75
C THR A 86 25.88 4.33 11.97
N ILE A 87 25.98 3.08 12.42
CA ILE A 87 26.76 2.71 13.61
C ILE A 87 28.26 3.04 13.53
N VAL A 88 28.79 3.39 12.35
CA VAL A 88 30.18 3.82 12.20
C VAL A 88 30.39 5.28 12.62
N GLU A 89 29.33 6.07 12.75
CA GLU A 89 29.37 7.45 13.25
C GLU A 89 29.52 7.46 14.78
N LYS A 90 30.72 7.12 15.26
CA LYS A 90 31.06 7.02 16.68
C LYS A 90 32.39 7.68 17.06
N GLN A 91 32.79 8.70 16.30
CA GLN A 91 33.97 9.51 16.56
C GLN A 91 33.57 10.85 17.19
N ILE A 92 34.46 11.45 17.98
CA ILE A 92 34.20 12.75 18.64
C ILE A 92 33.71 13.83 17.64
N PRO A 93 34.28 13.96 16.41
CA PRO A 93 33.83 14.96 15.44
C PRO A 93 32.40 14.74 14.90
N ASN A 94 31.77 13.59 15.15
CA ASN A 94 30.37 13.37 14.81
C ASN A 94 29.41 14.17 15.70
N PHE A 95 29.89 14.80 16.77
CA PHE A 95 29.06 15.45 17.78
C PHE A 95 29.57 16.86 18.06
N ILE A 96 28.74 17.86 17.75
CA ILE A 96 29.06 19.28 17.95
C ILE A 96 28.09 19.84 18.99
N PHE A 97 28.58 20.16 20.19
CA PHE A 97 27.77 20.74 21.26
C PHE A 97 27.75 22.26 21.21
N ASP A 98 26.57 22.84 21.41
CA ASP A 98 26.31 24.27 21.20
C ASP A 98 27.00 25.16 22.27
N ASP A 99 27.33 24.60 23.43
CA ASP A 99 27.99 25.27 24.56
C ASP A 99 29.50 24.99 24.66
N GLY A 100 30.06 24.24 23.71
CA GLY A 100 31.47 23.88 23.69
C GLY A 100 31.84 22.65 24.52
N PHE A 101 30.86 21.89 25.04
CA PHE A 101 31.11 20.58 25.65
C PHE A 101 31.80 19.63 24.66
N GLN A 102 32.73 18.80 25.16
CA GLN A 102 33.52 17.89 24.32
C GLN A 102 33.45 16.46 24.84
N MET A 103 33.19 15.51 23.94
CA MET A 103 33.32 14.09 24.24
C MET A 103 34.79 13.71 24.41
N ILE A 104 35.07 12.87 25.42
CA ILE A 104 36.39 12.31 25.72
C ILE A 104 36.46 10.86 25.24
N SER A 105 35.43 10.08 25.55
CA SER A 105 35.33 8.67 25.20
C SER A 105 33.90 8.30 24.80
N LEU A 106 33.81 7.36 23.87
CA LEU A 106 32.57 6.81 23.33
C LEU A 106 32.68 5.29 23.32
N THR A 107 31.56 4.61 23.52
CA THR A 107 31.49 3.14 23.45
C THR A 107 30.82 2.70 22.14
N ASP A 108 29.88 1.76 22.20
CA ASP A 108 29.14 1.28 21.05
C ASP A 108 27.70 1.75 21.09
N TRP A 109 27.14 1.96 19.89
CA TRP A 109 25.74 2.31 19.71
C TRP A 109 24.82 1.23 20.30
N GLN A 110 23.75 1.69 20.94
CA GLN A 110 22.67 0.88 21.47
C GLN A 110 21.37 1.27 20.75
N ASP A 111 20.42 0.34 20.66
CA ASP A 111 19.08 0.57 20.11
C ASP A 111 19.08 1.10 18.65
N PHE A 112 20.05 0.64 17.85
CA PHE A 112 20.16 0.94 16.42
C PHE A 112 19.22 0.06 15.57
N GLY A 113 19.00 0.47 14.32
CA GLY A 113 18.08 -0.19 13.40
C GLY A 113 18.67 -1.46 12.78
N THR A 114 17.80 -2.33 12.27
CA THR A 114 18.20 -3.57 11.60
C THR A 114 18.51 -3.39 10.11
N ALA A 115 18.08 -2.27 9.50
CA ALA A 115 18.42 -1.92 8.13
C ALA A 115 19.90 -1.57 8.00
N LYS A 116 20.50 -1.90 6.86
CA LYS A 116 21.90 -1.62 6.56
C LYS A 116 22.05 -0.63 5.40
N VAL A 117 23.02 0.27 5.52
CA VAL A 117 23.46 1.18 4.48
C VAL A 117 24.97 0.96 4.31
N GLN A 118 25.38 0.54 3.11
CA GLN A 118 26.77 0.14 2.82
C GLN A 118 27.32 -0.83 3.89
N GLU A 119 26.58 -1.91 4.15
CA GLU A 119 26.88 -2.95 5.16
C GLU A 119 26.83 -2.54 6.65
N ASN A 120 26.62 -1.27 6.97
CA ASN A 120 26.55 -0.78 8.34
C ASN A 120 25.10 -0.54 8.78
N PHE A 121 24.75 -0.95 10.01
CA PHE A 121 23.42 -0.73 10.57
C PHE A 121 23.10 0.77 10.72
N VAL A 122 21.86 1.15 10.43
CA VAL A 122 21.40 2.54 10.51
C VAL A 122 21.11 2.97 11.95
N LEU A 123 21.26 4.25 12.24
CA LEU A 123 20.84 4.85 13.50
C LEU A 123 19.38 5.32 13.42
N LEU A 124 18.67 5.20 14.54
CA LEU A 124 17.28 5.61 14.71
C LEU A 124 17.21 6.75 15.74
N LYS A 125 16.07 7.44 15.81
CA LYS A 125 15.83 8.47 16.85
C LYS A 125 15.99 7.89 18.26
N LYS A 126 15.62 6.62 18.46
CA LYS A 126 15.81 5.94 19.76
C LYS A 126 17.24 5.48 20.03
N SER A 127 18.15 5.54 19.07
CA SER A 127 19.52 5.05 19.24
C SER A 127 20.28 5.91 20.24
N THR A 128 21.10 5.26 21.07
CA THR A 128 21.91 5.94 22.08
C THR A 128 23.37 5.53 22.03
N LEU A 129 24.28 6.45 22.36
CA LEU A 129 25.72 6.17 22.41
C LEU A 129 26.28 6.56 23.78
N PRO A 130 26.61 5.59 24.65
CA PRO A 130 27.22 5.88 25.94
C PRO A 130 28.63 6.47 25.81
N GLY A 131 29.00 7.35 26.74
CA GLY A 131 30.32 7.96 26.76
C GLY A 131 30.57 8.85 27.97
N THR A 132 31.75 9.47 27.96
CA THR A 132 32.16 10.48 28.96
C THR A 132 32.59 11.74 28.21
N GLY A 133 32.17 12.91 28.68
CA GLY A 133 32.56 14.21 28.13
C GLY A 133 32.87 15.22 29.22
N LYS A 134 33.35 16.41 28.85
CA LYS A 134 33.59 17.51 29.80
C LYS A 134 33.44 18.87 29.13
N MET A 135 33.15 19.87 29.94
CA MET A 135 33.32 21.26 29.56
C MET A 135 34.81 21.64 29.47
N PRO A 136 35.19 22.57 28.59
CA PRO A 136 36.53 23.17 28.59
C PRO A 136 36.85 23.83 29.94
N GLY A 137 38.08 23.66 30.42
CA GLY A 137 38.53 24.15 31.73
C GLY A 137 38.74 23.03 32.76
N ASN A 138 38.87 23.39 34.04
CA ASN A 138 39.14 22.46 35.14
C ASN A 138 37.85 21.93 35.78
N ILE A 139 36.90 21.50 34.94
CA ILE A 139 35.60 20.95 35.36
C ILE A 139 35.68 19.42 35.30
N PRO A 140 35.19 18.68 36.32
CA PRO A 140 35.17 17.22 36.31
C PRO A 140 34.43 16.64 35.10
N PRO A 141 34.86 15.49 34.54
CA PRO A 141 34.14 14.82 33.47
C PRO A 141 32.78 14.27 33.89
N GLU A 142 31.83 14.30 32.97
CA GLU A 142 30.48 13.76 33.11
C GLU A 142 30.31 12.48 32.30
N SER A 143 29.68 11.47 32.89
CA SER A 143 29.29 10.24 32.18
C SER A 143 27.80 10.26 31.85
N GLY A 144 27.44 9.71 30.70
CA GLY A 144 26.07 9.77 30.20
C GLY A 144 25.93 9.06 28.86
N LYS A 145 24.88 9.41 28.11
CA LYS A 145 24.65 8.92 26.75
C LYS A 145 24.31 10.06 25.82
N ILE A 146 24.72 9.94 24.58
CA ILE A 146 24.20 10.75 23.49
C ILE A 146 22.84 10.18 23.11
N GLU A 147 21.83 11.03 23.06
CA GLU A 147 20.47 10.71 22.65
C GLU A 147 20.01 11.68 21.56
N PHE A 148 19.24 11.20 20.57
CA PHE A 148 18.64 12.08 19.58
C PHE A 148 17.39 12.77 20.13
N VAL A 149 17.41 14.09 20.16
CA VAL A 149 16.23 14.93 20.45
C VAL A 149 15.30 14.96 19.24
N THR A 150 15.88 14.99 18.03
CA THR A 150 15.16 14.87 16.75
C THR A 150 15.93 13.91 15.84
N SER A 151 15.26 13.19 14.96
CA SER A 151 15.95 12.35 13.96
C SER A 151 16.60 13.15 12.82
N GLY A 152 16.32 14.46 12.72
CA GLY A 152 16.73 15.30 11.60
C GLY A 152 15.84 15.15 10.35
N GLN A 153 14.95 14.14 10.33
CA GLN A 153 13.92 13.96 9.30
C GLN A 153 12.79 14.98 9.46
N VAL A 154 12.28 15.48 8.34
CA VAL A 154 11.06 16.31 8.30
C VAL A 154 9.86 15.37 8.32
N ASN A 155 9.20 15.27 9.48
CA ASN A 155 7.92 14.58 9.62
C ASN A 155 6.77 15.61 9.59
N VAL A 156 6.56 16.25 8.43
CA VAL A 156 5.43 17.15 8.21
C VAL A 156 4.72 16.73 6.92
N PRO A 157 3.45 16.29 6.98
CA PRO A 157 2.64 16.14 5.77
C PRO A 157 2.40 17.54 5.16
N GLU A 158 2.83 17.74 3.91
CA GLU A 158 2.73 19.03 3.21
C GLU A 158 1.28 19.54 3.16
N LYS A 159 1.07 20.75 3.68
CA LYS A 159 -0.14 21.55 3.46
C LYS A 159 0.04 22.37 2.19
N ILE A 160 -0.86 22.21 1.22
CA ILE A 160 -0.88 22.98 -0.03
C ILE A 160 -1.73 24.24 0.17
N ASP A 161 -1.16 25.42 -0.13
CA ASP A 161 -1.90 26.67 -0.35
C ASP A 161 -1.55 27.25 -1.73
N PRO A 162 -2.51 27.45 -2.66
CA PRO A 162 -2.22 27.92 -4.00
C PRO A 162 -2.33 29.44 -4.07
N LYS A 163 -1.19 30.15 -4.19
CA LYS A 163 -1.07 31.38 -5.01
C LYS A 163 0.37 31.95 -5.03
N GLY A 164 1.02 31.76 -6.18
CA GLY A 164 1.90 32.72 -6.87
C GLY A 164 3.16 33.26 -6.16
N ALA A 165 4.31 32.61 -6.38
CA ALA A 165 5.66 33.21 -6.50
C ALA A 165 6.65 32.10 -6.98
N PRO A 166 7.81 32.45 -7.58
CA PRO A 166 8.49 31.63 -8.58
C PRO A 166 9.22 30.40 -8.03
N VAL A 167 9.23 29.36 -8.86
CA VAL A 167 9.81 28.03 -8.61
C VAL A 167 11.33 28.13 -8.44
N PRO A 168 11.90 27.72 -7.29
CA PRO A 168 13.32 27.35 -7.22
C PRO A 168 13.51 26.04 -7.97
N GLU A 169 14.42 26.01 -8.95
CA GLU A 169 14.74 24.80 -9.70
C GLU A 169 15.32 23.72 -8.77
N GLU A 170 14.52 22.69 -8.48
CA GLU A 170 15.00 21.48 -7.83
C GLU A 170 15.92 20.71 -8.79
N LYS A 171 17.13 20.42 -8.33
CA LYS A 171 18.07 19.51 -8.99
C LYS A 171 17.52 18.09 -8.94
N ASN A 172 16.83 17.77 -10.02
CA ASN A 172 16.23 16.51 -10.43
C ASN A 172 17.27 15.37 -10.50
N ASP A 173 17.25 14.44 -9.54
CA ASP A 173 17.86 13.12 -9.74
C ASP A 173 16.90 12.23 -10.57
N LYS A 174 17.10 12.35 -11.88
CA LYS A 174 16.34 11.79 -13.00
C LYS A 174 16.42 10.26 -13.09
N LYS A 175 15.76 9.50 -12.22
CA LYS A 175 15.54 8.06 -12.50
C LYS A 175 14.10 7.65 -12.22
N CYS A 176 13.45 7.13 -13.26
CA CYS A 176 12.12 6.55 -13.17
C CYS A 176 12.16 5.09 -12.67
N PHE A 177 11.05 4.58 -12.15
CA PHE A 177 10.96 3.25 -11.53
C PHE A 177 11.04 2.09 -12.53
N CYS A 178 10.98 2.39 -13.84
CA CYS A 178 10.70 1.40 -14.85
C CYS A 178 11.88 0.57 -15.34
N ASN A 179 13.11 1.03 -15.14
CA ASN A 179 14.31 0.39 -15.69
C ASN A 179 14.95 -0.65 -14.76
N ARG A 180 14.26 -1.00 -13.68
CA ARG A 180 14.67 -1.99 -12.69
C ARG A 180 13.46 -2.66 -12.06
N ASP A 181 13.73 -3.58 -11.16
CA ASP A 181 12.71 -4.15 -10.28
C ASP A 181 12.20 -3.08 -9.31
N PHE A 182 10.92 -3.19 -8.95
CA PHE A 182 10.30 -2.34 -7.93
C PHE A 182 10.79 -2.71 -6.54
N THR A 183 10.87 -1.73 -5.65
CA THR A 183 11.02 -1.97 -4.21
C THR A 183 9.64 -2.08 -3.54
N PRO A 184 9.56 -2.70 -2.34
CA PRO A 184 8.31 -2.78 -1.58
C PRO A 184 7.68 -1.42 -1.29
N ASP A 185 8.51 -0.42 -0.97
CA ASP A 185 8.06 0.95 -0.74
C ASP A 185 7.48 1.58 -2.01
N GLU A 186 8.05 1.33 -3.18
CA GLU A 186 7.50 1.85 -4.44
C GLU A 186 6.15 1.22 -4.78
N ILE A 187 5.99 -0.10 -4.58
CA ILE A 187 4.68 -0.74 -4.75
C ILE A 187 3.68 -0.16 -3.75
N LYS A 188 4.08 0.07 -2.50
CA LYS A 188 3.25 0.73 -1.48
C LYS A 188 2.82 2.12 -1.90
N GLU A 189 3.75 2.96 -2.33
CA GLU A 189 3.46 4.30 -2.83
C GLU A 189 2.52 4.28 -4.03
N ILE A 190 2.76 3.38 -5.00
CA ILE A 190 1.90 3.21 -6.17
C ILE A 190 0.47 2.87 -5.76
N VAL A 191 0.28 1.87 -4.89
CA VAL A 191 -1.05 1.43 -4.45
C VAL A 191 -1.76 2.56 -3.67
N ILE A 192 -1.06 3.22 -2.75
CA ILE A 192 -1.62 4.32 -1.97
C ILE A 192 -2.02 5.48 -2.88
N ALA A 193 -1.15 5.87 -3.80
CA ALA A 193 -1.39 6.98 -4.72
C ALA A 193 -2.59 6.71 -5.64
N LEU A 194 -2.68 5.50 -6.22
CA LEU A 194 -3.84 5.10 -7.02
C LEU A 194 -5.16 5.16 -6.23
N ARG A 195 -5.17 4.66 -4.99
CA ARG A 195 -6.37 4.66 -4.13
C ARG A 195 -6.76 6.06 -3.67
N LYS A 196 -5.80 6.92 -3.34
CA LYS A 196 -6.05 8.35 -3.04
C LYS A 196 -6.55 9.10 -4.27
N GLY A 197 -6.13 8.68 -5.46
CA GLY A 197 -6.59 9.26 -6.72
C GLY A 197 -8.05 8.94 -7.06
N GLU A 198 -8.69 7.98 -6.39
CA GLU A 198 -10.05 7.54 -6.67
C GLU A 198 -11.02 8.02 -5.59
N ILE A 199 -11.90 8.96 -5.94
CA ILE A 199 -12.90 9.55 -5.03
C ILE A 199 -14.13 8.63 -4.96
N THR A 200 -14.49 8.22 -3.75
CA THR A 200 -15.67 7.38 -3.46
C THR A 200 -16.85 8.19 -2.92
N GLY A 201 -16.59 9.43 -2.50
CA GLY A 201 -17.63 10.32 -2.01
C GLY A 201 -17.07 11.62 -1.45
N TYR A 202 -17.89 12.33 -0.70
CA TYR A 202 -17.48 13.54 0.00
C TYR A 202 -18.04 13.52 1.41
N THR A 203 -17.27 14.03 2.36
CA THR A 203 -17.71 14.28 3.73
C THR A 203 -17.57 15.74 4.07
N THR A 204 -18.19 16.16 5.18
CA THR A 204 -18.03 17.51 5.72
C THR A 204 -17.15 17.44 6.94
N GLN A 205 -15.96 18.02 6.86
CA GLN A 205 -15.06 18.16 7.99
C GLN A 205 -15.26 19.53 8.64
N LYS A 206 -15.47 19.54 9.96
CA LYS A 206 -15.53 20.77 10.75
C LYS A 206 -14.12 21.11 11.22
N THR A 207 -13.56 22.20 10.70
CA THR A 207 -12.28 22.75 11.14
C THR A 207 -12.50 24.02 11.95
N ILE A 208 -11.56 24.35 12.83
CA ILE A 208 -11.51 25.66 13.47
C ILE A 208 -10.48 26.49 12.73
N GLU A 209 -10.91 27.61 12.17
CA GLU A 209 -10.06 28.54 11.44
C GLU A 209 -10.02 29.87 12.20
N VAL A 210 -8.85 30.50 12.25
CA VAL A 210 -8.70 31.82 12.86
C VAL A 210 -8.84 32.85 11.75
N VAL A 211 -9.94 33.60 11.78
CA VAL A 211 -10.20 34.70 10.84
C VAL A 211 -10.21 35.98 11.65
N ASN A 212 -9.26 36.88 11.38
CA ASN A 212 -9.08 38.15 12.11
C ASN A 212 -8.94 37.97 13.64
N GLY A 213 -8.17 36.97 14.08
CA GLY A 213 -7.97 36.66 15.49
C GLY A 213 -9.14 35.93 16.17
N VAL A 214 -10.26 35.72 15.47
CA VAL A 214 -11.44 35.02 16.00
C VAL A 214 -11.47 33.57 15.50
N LYS A 215 -11.56 32.62 16.44
CA LYS A 215 -11.78 31.20 16.13
C LYS A 215 -13.20 30.99 15.60
N LYS A 216 -13.33 30.64 14.32
CA LYS A 216 -14.59 30.27 13.68
C LYS A 216 -14.62 28.79 13.33
N LYS A 217 -15.75 28.13 13.58
CA LYS A 217 -16.00 26.78 13.07
C LYS A 217 -16.39 26.88 11.60
N VAL A 218 -15.59 26.29 10.72
CA VAL A 218 -15.83 26.24 9.29
C VAL A 218 -16.11 24.79 8.91
N SER A 219 -17.09 24.58 8.05
CA SER A 219 -17.41 23.26 7.50
C SER A 219 -16.88 23.21 6.08
N LYS A 220 -15.90 22.35 5.82
CA LYS A 220 -15.31 22.15 4.50
C LYS A 220 -15.74 20.81 3.93
N LYS A 221 -16.12 20.81 2.65
CA LYS A 221 -16.37 19.58 1.89
C LYS A 221 -15.01 18.97 1.54
N VAL A 222 -14.78 17.73 1.99
CA VAL A 222 -13.53 17.00 1.78
C VAL A 222 -13.86 15.72 1.01
N ALA A 223 -13.05 15.39 -0.01
CA ALA A 223 -13.21 14.16 -0.76
C ALA A 223 -12.86 12.95 0.13
N LEU A 224 -13.69 11.91 0.06
CA LEU A 224 -13.36 10.58 0.56
C LEU A 224 -12.83 9.77 -0.61
N THR A 225 -11.71 9.09 -0.41
CA THR A 225 -11.05 8.29 -1.43
C THR A 225 -11.18 6.79 -1.14
N VAL A 226 -10.77 5.94 -2.07
CA VAL A 226 -10.66 4.49 -1.80
C VAL A 226 -9.70 4.23 -0.64
N TYR A 227 -8.67 5.05 -0.47
CA TYR A 227 -7.72 4.94 0.65
C TYR A 227 -8.35 5.27 2.01
N ASP A 228 -9.37 6.12 2.04
CA ASP A 228 -10.06 6.53 3.28
C ASP A 228 -11.18 5.54 3.68
N MET A 229 -11.46 4.53 2.86
CA MET A 229 -12.43 3.50 3.21
C MET A 229 -11.93 2.67 4.40
N PRO A 230 -12.85 2.14 5.23
CA PRO A 230 -12.48 1.19 6.27
C PRO A 230 -11.66 0.04 5.68
N HIS A 231 -10.58 -0.34 6.38
CA HIS A 231 -9.77 -1.52 6.06
C HIS A 231 -9.08 -1.48 4.69
N THR A 232 -8.82 -0.29 4.14
CA THR A 232 -8.03 -0.09 2.91
C THR A 232 -6.74 0.71 3.13
N LYS A 233 -6.60 1.34 4.29
CA LYS A 233 -5.45 2.18 4.64
C LYS A 233 -4.21 1.31 4.87
N ASP A 234 -3.18 1.55 4.07
CA ASP A 234 -1.85 0.91 4.13
C ASP A 234 -1.82 -0.62 3.98
N LEU A 235 -2.95 -1.24 3.62
CA LEU A 235 -3.04 -2.68 3.37
C LEU A 235 -3.14 -2.96 1.87
N LEU A 236 -2.34 -3.88 1.33
CA LEU A 236 -2.49 -4.32 -0.06
C LEU A 236 -3.85 -4.98 -0.27
N PHE A 237 -4.25 -5.87 0.62
CA PHE A 237 -5.56 -6.54 0.61
C PHE A 237 -6.45 -5.98 1.72
N ALA A 238 -7.76 -6.19 1.67
CA ALA A 238 -8.58 -5.85 2.84
C ALA A 238 -8.05 -6.63 4.07
N ASN A 239 -8.18 -6.05 5.27
CA ASN A 239 -7.83 -6.78 6.49
C ASN A 239 -8.52 -8.16 6.48
N GLN A 240 -7.81 -9.21 6.87
CA GLN A 240 -8.28 -10.60 6.82
C GLN A 240 -9.68 -10.76 7.44
N SER A 241 -9.96 -10.00 8.51
CA SER A 241 -11.26 -9.97 9.19
C SER A 241 -12.42 -9.47 8.33
N ASP A 242 -12.14 -8.69 7.29
CA ASP A 242 -13.14 -8.05 6.41
C ASP A 242 -13.31 -8.78 5.08
N ILE A 243 -12.49 -9.82 4.84
CA ILE A 243 -12.58 -10.63 3.63
C ILE A 243 -13.77 -11.58 3.77
N LYS A 244 -14.90 -11.20 3.15
CA LYS A 244 -16.11 -12.04 3.07
C LYS A 244 -16.01 -13.16 2.02
N ARG A 245 -14.88 -13.26 1.31
CA ARG A 245 -14.66 -14.22 0.23
C ARG A 245 -14.06 -15.49 0.79
N THR A 246 -14.49 -16.65 0.27
CA THR A 246 -14.02 -17.96 0.72
C THR A 246 -12.59 -18.28 0.31
N GLU A 247 -12.07 -17.61 -0.71
CA GLU A 247 -10.70 -17.74 -1.17
C GLU A 247 -10.03 -16.36 -1.17
N HIS A 248 -8.85 -16.29 -0.55
CA HIS A 248 -8.06 -15.07 -0.40
C HIS A 248 -6.60 -15.41 -0.08
N LEU A 249 -5.71 -14.45 -0.29
CA LEU A 249 -4.32 -14.55 0.16
C LEU A 249 -4.25 -14.61 1.69
N SER A 250 -3.18 -15.23 2.20
CA SER A 250 -2.84 -15.17 3.63
C SER A 250 -2.28 -13.78 3.99
N VAL A 251 -2.15 -13.48 5.29
CA VAL A 251 -1.50 -12.24 5.77
C VAL A 251 -0.06 -12.14 5.26
N GLU A 252 0.67 -13.25 5.24
CA GLU A 252 2.05 -13.34 4.73
C GLU A 252 2.09 -12.99 3.23
N ASP A 253 1.25 -13.66 2.43
CA ASP A 253 1.18 -13.49 0.98
C ASP A 253 0.56 -12.14 0.55
N SER A 254 -0.03 -11.40 1.50
CA SER A 254 -0.56 -10.04 1.28
C SER A 254 0.39 -8.92 1.68
N SER A 255 1.60 -9.25 2.16
CA SER A 255 2.64 -8.25 2.49
C SER A 255 3.19 -7.55 1.23
N TYR A 256 3.67 -6.31 1.39
CA TYR A 256 4.31 -5.57 0.30
C TYR A 256 5.56 -6.29 -0.22
N ASP A 257 6.32 -6.96 0.64
CA ASP A 257 7.51 -7.71 0.24
C ASP A 257 7.15 -8.86 -0.71
N LYS A 258 6.25 -9.76 -0.27
CA LYS A 258 5.81 -10.91 -1.08
C LYS A 258 5.14 -10.50 -2.38
N VAL A 259 4.29 -9.47 -2.34
CA VAL A 259 3.65 -8.94 -3.55
C VAL A 259 4.67 -8.33 -4.50
N THR A 260 5.66 -7.60 -3.99
CA THR A 260 6.68 -6.97 -4.83
C THR A 260 7.55 -8.02 -5.51
N ASP A 261 7.97 -9.06 -4.79
CA ASP A 261 8.71 -10.19 -5.34
C ASP A 261 7.91 -10.87 -6.47
N ALA A 262 6.63 -11.17 -6.21
CA ALA A 262 5.75 -11.81 -7.19
C ALA A 262 5.49 -10.93 -8.43
N ILE A 263 5.30 -9.61 -8.25
CA ILE A 263 5.18 -8.66 -9.37
C ILE A 263 6.46 -8.66 -10.20
N ASN A 264 7.63 -8.43 -9.59
CA ASN A 264 8.90 -8.35 -10.30
C ASN A 264 9.20 -9.63 -11.08
N LYS A 265 8.95 -10.78 -10.46
CA LYS A 265 9.11 -12.08 -11.10
C LYS A 265 8.16 -12.27 -12.29
N ALA A 266 6.89 -11.89 -12.17
CA ALA A 266 5.96 -11.93 -13.29
C ALA A 266 6.39 -10.99 -14.42
N LEU A 267 6.77 -9.74 -14.10
CA LEU A 267 7.22 -8.78 -15.10
C LEU A 267 8.42 -9.30 -15.89
N LYS A 268 9.38 -9.94 -15.20
CA LYS A 268 10.55 -10.56 -15.81
C LYS A 268 10.20 -11.78 -16.65
N ASN A 269 9.43 -12.73 -16.11
CA ASN A 269 9.09 -14.00 -16.78
C ASN A 269 8.28 -13.79 -18.08
N TYR A 270 7.54 -12.68 -18.16
CA TYR A 270 6.62 -12.39 -19.26
C TYR A 270 7.03 -11.19 -20.10
N ASP A 271 8.30 -10.79 -20.05
CA ASP A 271 8.89 -9.69 -20.82
C ASP A 271 8.13 -8.35 -20.73
N ILE A 272 7.51 -8.09 -19.57
CA ILE A 272 6.80 -6.84 -19.26
C ILE A 272 7.84 -5.82 -18.78
N ASN A 273 8.76 -5.48 -19.68
CA ASN A 273 10.07 -4.90 -19.35
C ASN A 273 10.28 -3.46 -19.84
N THR A 274 9.38 -2.91 -20.66
CA THR A 274 9.33 -1.47 -20.94
C THR A 274 8.50 -0.75 -19.88
N CYS A 275 8.75 0.54 -19.71
CA CYS A 275 8.01 1.31 -18.71
C CYS A 275 6.50 1.31 -18.98
N ILE A 276 6.14 1.45 -20.26
CA ILE A 276 4.73 1.52 -20.65
C ILE A 276 4.02 0.18 -20.48
N ARG A 277 4.71 -0.96 -20.74
CA ARG A 277 4.17 -2.29 -20.44
C ARG A 277 3.90 -2.48 -18.95
N LYS A 278 4.83 -2.08 -18.07
CA LYS A 278 4.64 -2.15 -16.60
C LYS A 278 3.46 -1.30 -16.15
N ILE A 279 3.35 -0.07 -16.66
CA ILE A 279 2.24 0.84 -16.35
C ILE A 279 0.90 0.22 -16.75
N HIS A 280 0.76 -0.26 -17.99
CA HIS A 280 -0.49 -0.87 -18.43
C HIS A 280 -0.80 -2.15 -17.65
N PHE A 281 0.19 -3.02 -17.41
CA PHE A 281 -0.02 -4.24 -16.63
C PHE A 281 -0.53 -3.94 -15.21
N ILE A 282 0.11 -3.01 -14.49
CA ILE A 282 -0.30 -2.62 -13.14
C ILE A 282 -1.67 -1.94 -13.15
N ALA A 283 -1.97 -1.08 -14.13
CA ALA A 283 -3.26 -0.42 -14.24
C ALA A 283 -4.41 -1.42 -14.42
N GLN A 284 -4.22 -2.42 -15.28
CA GLN A 284 -5.22 -3.46 -15.53
C GLN A 284 -5.36 -4.36 -14.31
N ALA A 285 -4.25 -4.82 -13.73
CA ALA A 285 -4.25 -5.62 -12.51
C ALA A 285 -4.97 -4.91 -11.35
N HIS A 286 -4.68 -3.62 -11.15
CA HIS A 286 -5.32 -2.79 -10.15
C HIS A 286 -6.83 -2.74 -10.35
N HIS A 287 -7.31 -2.57 -11.59
CA HIS A 287 -8.74 -2.56 -11.86
C HIS A 287 -9.40 -3.92 -11.59
N GLU A 288 -8.85 -5.00 -12.17
CA GLU A 288 -9.39 -6.36 -12.09
C GLU A 288 -9.47 -6.89 -10.66
N SER A 289 -8.47 -6.55 -9.83
CA SER A 289 -8.34 -7.11 -8.49
C SER A 289 -9.00 -6.23 -7.42
N HIS A 290 -9.99 -5.43 -7.78
CA HIS A 290 -10.65 -4.46 -6.90
C HIS A 290 -9.66 -3.53 -6.17
N ARG A 291 -8.76 -2.88 -6.91
CA ARG A 291 -7.72 -1.98 -6.40
C ARG A 291 -6.70 -2.72 -5.52
N PHE A 292 -6.26 -3.90 -5.96
CA PHE A 292 -5.44 -4.87 -5.22
C PHE A 292 -6.07 -5.47 -3.96
N ARG A 293 -7.38 -5.30 -3.74
CA ARG A 293 -8.04 -5.80 -2.52
C ARG A 293 -8.47 -7.26 -2.57
N ALA A 294 -8.49 -7.88 -3.76
CA ALA A 294 -9.00 -9.23 -3.93
C ALA A 294 -8.38 -9.96 -5.12
N THR A 295 -8.18 -11.27 -4.96
CA THR A 295 -7.70 -12.20 -5.98
C THR A 295 -8.78 -13.20 -6.42
N PHE A 296 -10.00 -13.08 -5.93
CA PHE A 296 -11.12 -13.99 -6.21
C PHE A 296 -12.40 -13.19 -6.43
N GLU A 297 -13.20 -13.59 -7.41
CA GLU A 297 -14.47 -12.94 -7.74
C GLU A 297 -15.49 -13.07 -6.59
N GLY A 298 -15.63 -14.27 -6.01
CA GLY A 298 -16.45 -14.52 -4.82
C GLY A 298 -17.95 -14.72 -5.10
N ARG A 299 -18.30 -15.22 -6.29
CA ARG A 299 -19.65 -15.68 -6.64
C ARG A 299 -19.97 -16.98 -5.92
N THR A 300 -21.25 -17.23 -5.68
CA THR A 300 -21.82 -18.51 -5.25
C THR A 300 -22.26 -19.34 -6.45
N GLU A 301 -22.51 -20.64 -6.26
CA GLU A 301 -23.05 -21.48 -7.34
C GLU A 301 -24.34 -20.91 -7.94
N LYS A 302 -25.20 -20.32 -7.10
CA LYS A 302 -26.49 -19.75 -7.52
C LYS A 302 -26.34 -18.51 -8.41
N ASN A 303 -25.29 -17.71 -8.24
CA ASN A 303 -25.12 -16.43 -8.95
C ASN A 303 -23.93 -16.42 -9.94
N THR A 304 -23.32 -17.59 -10.17
CA THR A 304 -22.31 -17.75 -11.22
C THR A 304 -23.00 -17.71 -12.59
N PRO A 305 -22.54 -16.85 -13.53
CA PRO A 305 -23.12 -16.80 -14.87
C PRO A 305 -23.08 -18.15 -15.60
N SER A 306 -24.16 -18.51 -16.27
CA SER A 306 -24.28 -19.80 -16.98
C SER A 306 -23.32 -19.93 -18.17
N ASN A 307 -22.78 -18.82 -18.69
CA ASN A 307 -21.79 -18.81 -19.75
C ASN A 307 -20.36 -19.07 -19.24
N TYR A 308 -20.14 -19.25 -17.93
CA TYR A 308 -18.85 -19.66 -17.41
C TYR A 308 -18.63 -21.15 -17.66
N SER A 309 -17.84 -21.50 -18.68
CA SER A 309 -17.37 -22.89 -18.87
C SER A 309 -16.68 -23.41 -17.59
N GLY A 310 -17.09 -24.59 -17.11
CA GLY A 310 -16.68 -25.15 -15.82
C GLY A 310 -17.43 -24.63 -14.59
N GLY A 311 -18.24 -23.58 -14.74
CA GLY A 311 -19.12 -23.04 -13.71
C GLY A 311 -18.41 -22.40 -12.52
N TYR A 312 -19.02 -22.49 -11.34
CA TYR A 312 -18.59 -21.85 -10.09
C TYR A 312 -17.13 -22.10 -9.71
N ASN A 313 -16.61 -23.29 -10.02
CA ASN A 313 -15.23 -23.66 -9.70
C ASN A 313 -14.19 -22.88 -10.53
N PHE A 314 -14.58 -22.31 -11.67
CA PHE A 314 -13.70 -21.65 -12.64
C PHE A 314 -14.10 -20.19 -12.90
N GLN A 315 -14.63 -19.53 -11.86
CA GLN A 315 -14.83 -18.08 -11.81
C GLN A 315 -13.49 -17.32 -11.62
N GLY A 316 -13.52 -15.99 -11.75
CA GLY A 316 -12.32 -15.15 -11.80
C GLY A 316 -11.37 -15.32 -10.62
N ARG A 317 -10.09 -15.63 -10.92
CA ARG A 317 -8.99 -15.63 -9.93
C ARG A 317 -7.71 -14.94 -10.42
N GLY A 318 -6.87 -14.57 -9.46
CA GLY A 318 -5.62 -13.85 -9.68
C GLY A 318 -5.83 -12.38 -10.04
N PHE A 319 -4.74 -11.69 -10.34
CA PHE A 319 -4.78 -10.24 -10.58
C PHE A 319 -5.30 -9.85 -11.97
N MET A 320 -5.53 -10.81 -12.86
CA MET A 320 -6.17 -10.58 -14.16
C MET A 320 -7.51 -11.33 -14.30
N GLN A 321 -8.04 -11.86 -13.19
CA GLN A 321 -9.34 -12.54 -13.12
C GLN A 321 -9.52 -13.62 -14.21
N ILE A 322 -8.56 -14.55 -14.33
CA ILE A 322 -8.67 -15.67 -15.27
C ILE A 322 -9.93 -16.45 -14.94
N THR A 323 -10.73 -16.69 -15.96
CA THR A 323 -12.06 -17.31 -15.88
C THR A 323 -12.15 -18.41 -16.93
N HIS A 324 -13.03 -19.39 -16.69
CA HIS A 324 -13.29 -20.57 -17.52
C HIS A 324 -12.27 -21.71 -17.39
N ASP A 325 -12.77 -22.93 -17.23
CA ASP A 325 -11.98 -24.16 -17.11
C ASP A 325 -10.94 -24.33 -18.23
N TYR A 326 -11.27 -23.95 -19.47
CA TYR A 326 -10.36 -24.01 -20.61
C TYR A 326 -9.15 -23.06 -20.47
N ASN A 327 -9.25 -21.96 -19.72
CA ASN A 327 -8.09 -21.10 -19.45
C ASN A 327 -7.25 -21.67 -18.30
N TYR A 328 -7.91 -22.18 -17.25
CA TYR A 328 -7.22 -22.82 -16.13
C TYR A 328 -6.41 -24.05 -16.56
N ILE A 329 -6.95 -24.91 -17.43
CA ILE A 329 -6.20 -26.08 -17.90
C ILE A 329 -5.04 -25.70 -18.82
N LYS A 330 -5.18 -24.68 -19.66
CA LYS A 330 -4.06 -24.15 -20.46
C LYS A 330 -2.95 -23.63 -19.55
N TYR A 331 -3.30 -22.88 -18.51
CA TYR A 331 -2.33 -22.40 -17.53
C TYR A 331 -1.70 -23.54 -16.72
N TYR A 332 -2.49 -24.53 -16.27
CA TYR A 332 -2.01 -25.74 -15.62
C TYR A 332 -0.95 -26.45 -16.49
N ASN A 333 -1.28 -26.68 -17.76
CA ASN A 333 -0.40 -27.32 -18.72
C ASN A 333 0.90 -26.52 -18.94
N LYS A 334 0.85 -25.18 -18.92
CA LYS A 334 2.05 -24.33 -18.93
C LYS A 334 2.89 -24.55 -17.67
N VAL A 335 2.28 -24.51 -16.49
CA VAL A 335 2.99 -24.56 -15.20
C VAL A 335 3.68 -25.90 -15.01
N PHE A 336 2.97 -27.00 -15.27
CA PHE A 336 3.46 -28.36 -15.03
C PHE A 336 4.07 -29.01 -16.28
N LYS A 337 4.08 -28.31 -17.42
CA LYS A 337 4.57 -28.81 -18.72
C LYS A 337 3.86 -30.10 -19.15
N THR A 338 2.55 -30.12 -18.97
CA THR A 338 1.66 -31.27 -19.27
C THR A 338 0.79 -30.99 -20.51
N LYS A 339 -0.01 -31.99 -20.92
CA LYS A 339 -0.99 -31.89 -22.01
C LYS A 339 -2.34 -32.49 -21.59
N GLU A 340 -2.78 -32.13 -20.39
CA GLU A 340 -4.04 -32.60 -19.82
C GLU A 340 -5.22 -32.03 -20.60
N ASP A 341 -6.34 -32.76 -20.60
CA ASP A 341 -7.60 -32.32 -21.18
C ASP A 341 -8.76 -32.36 -20.16
N LEU A 342 -9.86 -31.68 -20.48
CA LEU A 342 -11.00 -31.52 -19.56
C LEU A 342 -11.88 -32.77 -19.44
N LYS A 343 -11.65 -33.83 -20.23
CA LYS A 343 -12.50 -35.02 -20.27
C LYS A 343 -12.16 -36.01 -19.15
N ASP A 344 -10.92 -35.99 -18.67
CA ASP A 344 -10.53 -36.79 -17.51
C ASP A 344 -11.16 -36.19 -16.24
N LYS A 345 -12.25 -36.81 -15.79
CA LYS A 345 -13.00 -36.40 -14.59
C LYS A 345 -12.15 -36.48 -13.31
N LYS A 346 -11.20 -37.41 -13.23
CA LYS A 346 -10.34 -37.57 -12.06
C LYS A 346 -9.33 -36.44 -12.03
N PHE A 347 -8.65 -36.16 -13.15
CA PHE A 347 -7.79 -34.98 -13.28
C PHE A 347 -8.56 -33.69 -12.96
N TYR A 348 -9.72 -33.50 -13.58
CA TYR A 348 -10.54 -32.31 -13.42
C TYR A 348 -10.88 -32.04 -11.95
N LYS A 349 -11.36 -33.07 -11.23
CA LYS A 349 -11.75 -32.95 -9.82
C LYS A 349 -10.56 -32.88 -8.87
N ASP A 350 -9.58 -33.77 -9.02
CA ASP A 350 -8.53 -33.99 -8.03
C ASP A 350 -7.31 -33.09 -8.24
N LYS A 351 -7.16 -32.49 -9.43
CA LYS A 351 -6.00 -31.65 -9.79
C LYS A 351 -6.41 -30.26 -10.26
N LEU A 352 -7.32 -30.15 -11.22
CA LEU A 352 -7.61 -28.87 -11.86
C LEU A 352 -8.39 -27.90 -10.94
N ILE A 353 -9.41 -28.39 -10.24
CA ILE A 353 -10.16 -27.56 -9.27
C ILE A 353 -9.25 -27.06 -8.13
N PRO A 354 -8.47 -27.91 -7.41
CA PRO A 354 -7.54 -27.43 -6.40
C PRO A 354 -6.50 -26.45 -6.94
N PHE A 355 -5.99 -26.69 -8.16
CA PHE A 355 -5.06 -25.77 -8.80
C PHE A 355 -5.70 -24.41 -9.09
N ALA A 356 -6.96 -24.36 -9.51
CA ALA A 356 -7.66 -23.10 -9.74
C ALA A 356 -7.66 -22.24 -8.48
N GLN A 357 -7.91 -22.82 -7.30
CA GLN A 357 -7.92 -22.12 -6.02
C GLN A 357 -6.57 -21.50 -5.67
N LEU A 358 -5.45 -22.10 -6.07
CA LEU A 358 -4.11 -21.54 -5.82
C LEU A 358 -3.92 -20.17 -6.47
N LEU A 359 -4.61 -19.87 -7.58
CA LEU A 359 -4.54 -18.54 -8.21
C LEU A 359 -5.20 -17.45 -7.35
N ALA A 360 -6.01 -17.81 -6.37
CA ALA A 360 -6.60 -16.87 -5.40
C ALA A 360 -5.87 -16.85 -4.05
N THR A 361 -5.23 -17.96 -3.66
CA THR A 361 -4.70 -18.16 -2.30
C THR A 361 -3.18 -18.14 -2.20
N ASN A 362 -2.48 -18.10 -3.32
CA ASN A 362 -1.02 -17.99 -3.37
C ASN A 362 -0.59 -16.85 -4.30
N VAL A 363 0.17 -15.89 -3.77
CA VAL A 363 0.49 -14.64 -4.47
C VAL A 363 1.35 -14.85 -5.72
N GLU A 364 2.24 -15.86 -5.70
CA GLU A 364 3.08 -16.23 -6.84
C GLU A 364 2.22 -16.74 -8.01
N TYR A 365 1.28 -17.67 -7.74
CA TYR A 365 0.36 -18.16 -8.77
C TYR A 365 -0.60 -17.07 -9.24
N ALA A 366 -1.02 -16.16 -8.36
CA ALA A 366 -1.91 -15.06 -8.68
C ALA A 366 -1.27 -14.07 -9.69
N PHE A 367 0.01 -13.71 -9.51
CA PHE A 367 0.72 -12.84 -10.47
C PHE A 367 1.29 -13.58 -11.68
N ASP A 368 1.79 -14.81 -11.51
CA ASP A 368 2.30 -15.60 -12.65
C ASP A 368 1.19 -15.88 -13.65
N SER A 369 -0.03 -16.18 -13.18
CA SER A 369 -1.20 -16.36 -14.03
C SER A 369 -1.60 -15.07 -14.76
N ALA A 370 -1.55 -13.92 -14.10
CA ALA A 370 -1.79 -12.62 -14.72
C ALA A 370 -0.77 -12.32 -15.84
N GLY A 371 0.51 -12.57 -15.59
CA GLY A 371 1.56 -12.42 -16.60
C GLY A 371 1.43 -13.42 -17.76
N TRP A 372 1.03 -14.67 -17.47
CA TRP A 372 0.70 -15.67 -18.49
C TRP A 372 -0.45 -15.20 -19.38
N TYR A 373 -1.55 -14.77 -18.79
CA TYR A 373 -2.71 -14.26 -19.54
C TYR A 373 -2.31 -13.06 -20.42
N TRP A 374 -1.46 -12.18 -19.88
CA TRP A 374 -0.93 -11.01 -20.58
C TRP A 374 -0.07 -11.37 -21.80
N LYS A 375 0.91 -12.28 -21.65
CA LYS A 375 1.89 -12.57 -22.70
C LYS A 375 1.33 -13.41 -23.85
N ASN A 376 0.39 -14.32 -23.58
CA ASN A 376 -0.01 -15.33 -24.56
C ASN A 376 -1.00 -14.80 -25.60
N ASP A 377 -0.75 -15.12 -26.86
CA ASP A 377 -1.50 -14.75 -28.06
C ASP A 377 -2.47 -15.85 -28.57
N ASP A 378 -2.51 -17.02 -27.93
CA ASP A 378 -3.33 -18.19 -28.31
C ASP A 378 -4.84 -18.10 -27.95
N LYS A 379 -5.49 -16.98 -28.28
CA LYS A 379 -6.90 -16.69 -27.92
C LYS A 379 -7.19 -16.84 -26.42
N VAL A 380 -6.17 -16.69 -25.57
CA VAL A 380 -6.31 -16.68 -24.12
C VAL A 380 -6.94 -15.35 -23.69
N ASN A 381 -6.43 -14.26 -24.26
CA ASN A 381 -7.07 -12.94 -24.16
C ASN A 381 -8.04 -12.69 -25.31
N ALA A 382 -8.96 -11.77 -25.10
CA ALA A 382 -10.12 -11.59 -25.97
C ALA A 382 -9.81 -11.00 -27.35
N ILE A 383 -8.62 -10.41 -27.54
CA ILE A 383 -8.18 -9.89 -28.83
C ILE A 383 -7.17 -10.81 -29.54
N GLY A 384 -6.69 -11.86 -28.87
CA GLY A 384 -5.79 -12.87 -29.43
C GLY A 384 -4.42 -12.31 -29.82
N VAL A 385 -3.85 -11.38 -29.05
CA VAL A 385 -2.52 -10.84 -29.30
C VAL A 385 -1.68 -10.85 -28.03
N ASN A 386 -0.37 -10.74 -28.14
CA ASN A 386 0.50 -10.53 -26.99
C ASN A 386 0.25 -9.14 -26.39
N MET A 387 -0.20 -9.03 -25.13
CA MET A 387 -0.54 -7.72 -24.53
C MET A 387 0.66 -6.79 -24.40
N ASN A 388 1.90 -7.29 -24.45
CA ASN A 388 3.07 -6.42 -24.52
C ASN A 388 3.05 -5.56 -25.80
N VAL A 389 2.64 -6.14 -26.94
CA VAL A 389 2.53 -5.43 -28.22
C VAL A 389 1.38 -4.40 -28.18
N ALA A 390 0.29 -4.73 -27.49
CA ALA A 390 -0.81 -3.79 -27.30
C ALA A 390 -0.40 -2.62 -26.37
N ALA A 391 0.32 -2.91 -25.29
CA ALA A 391 0.77 -1.91 -24.34
C ALA A 391 1.88 -1.00 -24.87
N ASP A 392 2.74 -1.49 -25.77
CA ASP A 392 3.73 -0.65 -26.46
C ASP A 392 3.09 0.46 -27.30
N GLN A 393 1.88 0.23 -27.81
CA GLN A 393 1.11 1.27 -28.53
C GLN A 393 0.52 2.33 -27.60
N ASP A 394 0.66 2.15 -26.28
CA ASP A 394 0.10 3.02 -25.25
C ASP A 394 -1.42 3.29 -25.42
N ASN A 395 -2.13 2.28 -25.93
CA ASN A 395 -3.56 2.36 -26.21
C ASN A 395 -4.36 1.62 -25.14
N THR A 396 -4.80 2.35 -24.12
CA THR A 396 -5.55 1.76 -22.99
C THR A 396 -6.84 1.07 -23.43
N LEU A 397 -7.53 1.55 -24.46
CA LEU A 397 -8.72 0.88 -24.99
C LEU A 397 -8.36 -0.50 -25.54
N TYR A 398 -7.32 -0.58 -26.36
CA TYR A 398 -6.91 -1.84 -26.99
C TYR A 398 -6.44 -2.85 -25.94
N VAL A 399 -5.67 -2.42 -24.94
CA VAL A 399 -5.27 -3.28 -23.80
C VAL A 399 -6.51 -3.74 -23.02
N SER A 400 -7.45 -2.84 -22.71
CA SER A 400 -8.67 -3.17 -21.96
C SER A 400 -9.58 -4.13 -22.74
N GLN A 401 -9.59 -4.04 -24.06
CA GLN A 401 -10.30 -5.00 -24.91
C GLN A 401 -9.69 -6.40 -24.83
N GLY A 402 -8.36 -6.51 -24.64
CA GLY A 402 -7.72 -7.80 -24.42
C GLY A 402 -8.11 -8.44 -23.09
N ILE A 403 -8.23 -7.63 -22.03
CA ILE A 403 -8.54 -8.12 -20.69
C ILE A 403 -10.04 -8.40 -20.50
N ASN A 404 -10.92 -7.49 -20.93
CA ASN A 404 -12.34 -7.53 -20.58
C ASN A 404 -13.28 -7.75 -21.80
N GLY A 405 -12.72 -8.06 -22.97
CA GLY A 405 -13.51 -8.40 -24.16
C GLY A 405 -13.37 -7.39 -25.29
N LYS A 406 -13.41 -7.89 -26.53
CA LYS A 406 -13.29 -7.08 -27.75
C LYS A 406 -14.59 -6.33 -28.08
N VAL A 407 -14.94 -5.36 -27.23
CA VAL A 407 -16.13 -4.50 -27.36
C VAL A 407 -15.73 -3.03 -27.42
N LYS A 408 -16.63 -2.16 -27.91
CA LYS A 408 -16.34 -0.72 -28.06
C LYS A 408 -16.02 -0.03 -26.73
N HIS A 409 -16.67 -0.44 -25.65
CA HIS A 409 -16.50 0.10 -24.31
C HIS A 409 -16.39 -1.05 -23.30
N PRO A 410 -15.17 -1.60 -23.09
CA PRO A 410 -14.95 -2.63 -22.07
C PRO A 410 -15.30 -2.12 -20.68
N ASN A 411 -15.72 -3.02 -19.78
CA ASN A 411 -16.07 -2.63 -18.42
C ASN A 411 -14.87 -2.01 -17.70
N GLY A 412 -15.09 -0.85 -17.08
CA GLY A 412 -14.07 -0.13 -16.34
C GLY A 412 -13.04 0.64 -17.18
N LEU A 413 -13.33 0.90 -18.46
CA LEU A 413 -12.39 1.57 -19.37
C LEU A 413 -11.96 2.96 -18.86
N GLU A 414 -12.90 3.76 -18.33
CA GLU A 414 -12.61 5.12 -17.85
C GLU A 414 -11.64 5.10 -16.67
N GLU A 415 -11.85 4.19 -15.72
CA GLU A 415 -10.96 3.98 -14.59
C GLU A 415 -9.59 3.52 -15.05
N ARG A 416 -9.50 2.57 -16.00
CA ARG A 416 -8.21 2.10 -16.55
C ARG A 416 -7.44 3.23 -17.26
N ILE A 417 -8.13 4.08 -18.03
CA ILE A 417 -7.51 5.27 -18.65
C ILE A 417 -6.93 6.19 -17.57
N LYS A 418 -7.71 6.44 -16.52
CA LYS A 418 -7.26 7.24 -15.38
C LYS A 418 -6.05 6.61 -14.68
N TYR A 419 -6.09 5.30 -14.37
CA TYR A 419 -4.99 4.61 -13.70
C TYR A 419 -3.71 4.62 -14.52
N VAL A 420 -3.77 4.42 -15.84
CA VAL A 420 -2.61 4.56 -16.74
C VAL A 420 -2.03 5.98 -16.66
N ALA A 421 -2.89 7.01 -16.71
CA ALA A 421 -2.45 8.40 -16.61
C ALA A 421 -1.81 8.72 -15.25
N ASP A 422 -2.39 8.23 -14.15
CA ASP A 422 -1.85 8.41 -12.81
C ASP A 422 -0.52 7.67 -12.64
N LEU A 423 -0.42 6.42 -13.11
CA LEU A 423 0.82 5.64 -13.06
C LEU A 423 1.94 6.29 -13.89
N LYS A 424 1.63 6.91 -15.04
CA LYS A 424 2.63 7.69 -15.79
C LYS A 424 3.23 8.83 -14.95
N LYS A 425 2.41 9.48 -14.13
CA LYS A 425 2.87 10.54 -13.21
C LYS A 425 3.65 9.95 -12.04
N ILE A 426 3.08 8.98 -11.33
CA ILE A 426 3.67 8.32 -10.16
C ILE A 426 5.03 7.74 -10.52
N MET A 427 5.11 7.00 -11.62
CA MET A 427 6.30 6.29 -12.05
C MET A 427 7.29 7.18 -12.83
N LYS A 428 7.02 8.49 -12.91
CA LYS A 428 7.84 9.47 -13.63
C LYS A 428 8.16 9.02 -15.05
N TYR A 429 7.14 8.53 -15.77
CA TYR A 429 7.27 7.96 -17.12
C TYR A 429 8.04 8.89 -18.07
N GLU A 430 7.77 10.20 -17.99
CA GLU A 430 8.42 11.19 -18.84
C GLU A 430 9.94 11.35 -18.61
N ASN A 431 10.45 10.84 -17.49
CA ASN A 431 11.88 10.85 -17.19
C ASN A 431 12.56 9.51 -17.51
N CYS A 432 11.84 8.53 -18.07
CA CYS A 432 12.38 7.22 -18.40
C CYS A 432 13.19 7.21 -19.70
N ILE A 433 14.26 6.41 -19.70
CA ILE A 433 15.05 6.11 -20.90
C ILE A 433 14.34 5.04 -21.77
N ASN A 434 13.66 4.06 -21.16
CA ASN A 434 12.95 2.99 -21.87
C ASN A 434 11.45 3.30 -22.08
N LYS A 435 11.12 4.48 -22.63
CA LYS A 435 9.73 4.83 -22.97
C LYS A 435 9.16 4.03 -24.14
N LYS A 436 10.03 3.47 -24.99
CA LYS A 436 9.78 3.05 -26.40
C LYS A 436 8.35 3.26 -26.92
N LYS A 437 8.26 4.31 -27.74
CA LYS A 437 7.23 4.54 -28.78
C LYS A 437 7.09 3.33 -29.69
#